data_AF-A0A2E8UNP0-F1
#
_entry.id   AF-A0A2E8UNP0-F1
#
_cell.length_a   1.000
_cell.length_b   1.000
_cell.length_c   1.000
_cell.angle_alpha   90.00
_cell.angle_beta   90.00
_cell.angle_gamma   90.00
#
_symmetry.space_group_name_H-M   'P 1'
#
loop_
_entity.id
_entity.type
_entity.pdbx_description
1 polymer ?
#
loop_
_entity_poly.entity_id
_entity_poly.type
_entity_poly.pdbx_seq_one_letter_code
_entity_poly.pdbx_strand_id
1 'polypeptide(L)'
;MKRTGKYTDARVESILNLLKKGVTAKGAAMASGISEKTFYLWKRDQPPFAAAVEQAIGESEANLVQIALDGTKRNPQLAIQLLERRFREWARHSSQEARVTGEIRTTVAPGLVAALQSVPETVNGREVDLLVN
;
A
#
# COMPACT_ATOMS: atom_id res chain seq x y z
N MET A 1 -3.42 23.98 -31.33
CA MET A 1 -3.60 23.43 -29.96
C MET A 1 -3.89 24.56 -28.98
N LYS A 2 -5.06 24.53 -28.33
CA LYS A 2 -5.53 25.59 -27.43
C LYS A 2 -4.66 25.59 -26.16
N ARG A 3 -3.92 26.68 -25.88
CA ARG A 3 -3.10 26.86 -24.66
C ARG A 3 -4.02 27.07 -23.45
N THR A 4 -4.68 26.01 -22.99
CA THR A 4 -5.59 26.04 -21.84
C THR A 4 -4.82 25.83 -20.53
N GLY A 5 -3.78 26.62 -20.30
CA GLY A 5 -2.92 26.54 -19.11
C GLY A 5 -3.19 27.69 -18.12
N LYS A 6 -4.44 28.14 -17.96
CA LYS A 6 -4.76 29.13 -16.93
C LYS A 6 -4.67 28.50 -15.55
N TYR A 7 -3.96 29.18 -14.65
CA TYR A 7 -3.92 28.88 -13.22
C TYR A 7 -5.32 29.14 -12.65
N THR A 8 -5.93 28.11 -12.09
CA THR A 8 -7.31 28.17 -11.56
C THR A 8 -7.36 27.26 -10.35
N ASP A 9 -8.00 27.72 -9.28
CA ASP A 9 -8.06 27.02 -8.00
C ASP A 9 -8.60 25.59 -8.15
N ALA A 10 -9.65 25.40 -8.95
CA ALA A 10 -10.22 24.07 -9.23
C ALA A 10 -9.20 23.07 -9.82
N ARG A 11 -8.24 23.54 -10.62
CA ARG A 11 -7.18 22.69 -11.19
C ARG A 11 -6.10 22.41 -10.15
N VAL A 12 -5.73 23.42 -9.38
CA VAL A 12 -4.78 23.27 -8.29
C VAL A 12 -5.30 22.25 -7.29
N GLU A 13 -6.54 22.36 -6.85
CA GLU A 13 -7.17 21.40 -5.95
C GLU A 13 -7.23 19.99 -6.54
N SER A 14 -7.59 19.86 -7.82
CA SER A 14 -7.60 18.57 -8.52
C SER A 14 -6.20 17.92 -8.53
N ILE A 15 -5.17 18.69 -8.86
CA ILE A 15 -3.78 18.22 -8.88
C ILE A 15 -3.33 17.79 -7.48
N LEU A 16 -3.57 18.63 -6.47
CA LEU A 16 -3.20 18.35 -5.09
C LEU A 16 -3.89 17.08 -4.57
N ASN A 17 -5.18 16.91 -4.85
CA ASN A 17 -5.93 15.73 -4.43
C ASN A 17 -5.41 14.44 -5.10
N LEU A 18 -4.99 14.51 -6.37
CA LEU A 18 -4.36 13.39 -7.06
C LEU A 18 -2.97 13.07 -6.50
N LEU A 19 -2.18 14.09 -6.18
CA LEU A 19 -0.87 13.92 -5.54
C LEU A 19 -0.99 13.26 -4.17
N LYS A 20 -1.97 13.68 -3.34
CA LYS A 20 -2.28 13.07 -2.02
C LYS A 20 -2.63 11.58 -2.11
N LYS A 21 -3.26 11.16 -3.21
CA LYS A 21 -3.60 9.75 -3.49
C LYS A 21 -2.42 8.92 -4.00
N GLY A 22 -1.24 9.53 -4.18
CA GLY A 22 -0.08 8.85 -4.72
C GLY A 22 -0.07 8.78 -6.24
N VAL A 23 -0.74 9.68 -6.96
CA VAL A 23 -0.51 9.82 -8.41
C VAL A 23 0.81 10.56 -8.66
N THR A 24 1.50 10.28 -9.77
CA THR A 24 2.73 11.00 -10.16
C THR A 24 2.39 12.43 -10.59
N ALA A 25 3.33 13.37 -10.47
CA ALA A 25 3.14 14.75 -10.93
C ALA A 25 2.70 14.83 -12.40
N LYS A 26 3.29 13.99 -13.26
CA LYS A 26 2.90 13.86 -14.67
C LYS A 26 1.47 13.35 -14.83
N GLY A 27 1.09 12.30 -14.10
CA GLY A 27 -0.26 11.75 -14.14
C GLY A 27 -1.30 12.75 -13.63
N ALA A 28 -1.01 13.45 -12.53
CA ALA A 28 -1.87 14.47 -11.96
C ALA A 28 -2.06 15.66 -12.92
N ALA A 29 -0.97 16.14 -13.54
CA ALA A 29 -1.03 17.21 -14.54
C ALA A 29 -1.95 16.83 -15.72
N MET A 30 -1.75 15.64 -16.30
CA MET A 30 -2.56 15.18 -17.44
C MET A 30 -4.03 14.96 -17.04
N ALA A 31 -4.29 14.38 -15.87
CA ALA A 31 -5.65 14.16 -15.38
C ALA A 31 -6.41 15.47 -15.09
N SER A 32 -5.70 16.53 -14.69
CA SER A 32 -6.27 17.87 -14.50
C SER A 32 -6.26 18.72 -15.79
N GLY A 33 -5.92 18.12 -16.94
CA GLY A 33 -6.00 18.75 -18.26
C GLY A 33 -4.90 19.78 -18.54
N ILE A 34 -3.77 19.70 -17.84
CA ILE A 34 -2.59 20.55 -18.07
C ILE A 34 -1.39 19.72 -18.54
N SER A 35 -0.45 20.37 -19.24
CA SER A 35 0.79 19.69 -19.63
C SER A 35 1.73 19.59 -18.44
N GLU A 36 2.59 18.58 -18.43
CA GLU A 36 3.67 18.42 -17.44
C GLU A 36 4.54 19.69 -17.35
N LYS A 37 4.85 20.30 -18.50
CA LYS A 37 5.60 21.57 -18.55
C LYS A 37 4.86 22.71 -17.84
N THR A 38 3.54 22.78 -17.98
CA THR A 38 2.71 23.79 -17.30
C THR A 38 2.72 23.59 -15.79
N PHE A 39 2.67 22.34 -15.33
CA PHE A 39 2.77 22.03 -13.90
C PHE A 39 4.10 22.52 -13.30
N TYR A 40 5.24 22.21 -13.94
CA TYR A 40 6.54 22.67 -13.44
C TYR A 40 6.72 24.19 -13.54
N LEU A 41 6.13 24.83 -14.56
CA LEU A 41 6.07 26.29 -14.63
C LEU A 41 5.30 26.87 -13.45
N TRP A 42 4.13 26.32 -13.11
CA TRP A 42 3.36 26.77 -11.94
C TRP A 42 4.10 26.52 -10.64
N LYS A 43 4.77 25.37 -10.49
CA LYS A 43 5.59 25.07 -9.31
C LYS A 43 6.72 26.11 -9.15
N ARG A 44 7.33 26.56 -10.25
CA ARG A 44 8.41 27.55 -10.22
C ARG A 44 7.89 28.96 -9.96
N ASP A 45 6.85 29.37 -10.68
CA ASP A 45 6.34 30.74 -10.65
C ASP A 45 5.43 31.03 -9.44
N GLN A 46 4.90 30.00 -8.77
CA GLN A 46 4.02 30.13 -7.61
C GLN A 46 4.58 29.36 -6.40
N PRO A 47 5.35 30.03 -5.51
CA PRO A 47 5.83 29.45 -4.25
C PRO A 47 4.76 28.77 -3.39
N PRO A 48 3.54 29.33 -3.21
CA PRO A 48 2.51 28.65 -2.40
C PRO A 48 2.03 27.34 -3.03
N PHE A 49 1.99 27.26 -4.36
CA PHE A 49 1.67 26.01 -5.05
C PHE A 49 2.77 24.97 -4.87
N ALA A 50 4.04 25.39 -4.91
CA ALA A 50 5.16 24.51 -4.62
C ALA A 50 5.08 23.92 -3.21
N ALA A 51 4.83 24.74 -2.20
CA ALA A 51 4.67 24.29 -0.82
C ALA A 51 3.49 23.31 -0.68
N ALA A 52 2.35 23.61 -1.30
CA ALA A 52 1.18 22.72 -1.29
C ALA A 52 1.45 21.38 -1.99
N VAL A 53 2.23 21.37 -3.06
CA VAL A 53 2.64 20.14 -3.76
C VAL A 53 3.53 19.27 -2.87
N GLU A 54 4.53 19.85 -2.21
CA GLU A 54 5.40 19.11 -1.28
C GLU A 54 4.58 18.56 -0.09
N GLN A 55 3.67 19.36 0.46
CA GLN A 55 2.76 18.93 1.52
C GLN A 55 1.87 17.76 1.06
N ALA A 56 1.29 17.84 -0.14
CA ALA A 56 0.46 16.77 -0.69
C ALA A 56 1.26 15.46 -0.92
N ILE A 57 2.54 15.56 -1.27
CA ILE A 57 3.43 14.41 -1.40
C ILE A 57 3.71 13.79 -0.02
N GLY A 58 4.00 14.61 0.99
CA GLY A 58 4.19 14.14 2.37
C GLY A 58 2.93 13.48 2.96
N GLU A 59 1.75 14.03 2.68
CA GLU A 59 0.47 13.41 3.04
C GLU A 59 0.28 12.05 2.35
N SER A 60 0.67 11.93 1.07
CA SER A 60 0.64 10.65 0.37
C SER A 60 1.58 9.62 1.00
N GLU A 61 2.76 10.04 1.47
CA GLU A 61 3.69 9.18 2.17
C GLU A 61 3.09 8.70 3.50
N ALA A 62 2.59 9.62 4.32
CA ALA A 62 1.95 9.30 5.60
C ALA A 62 0.77 8.33 5.42
N ASN A 63 -0.05 8.50 4.37
CA ASN A 63 -1.13 7.58 4.05
C ASN A 63 -0.61 6.18 3.69
N LEU A 64 0.45 6.07 2.91
CA LEU A 64 1.06 4.78 2.55
C LEU A 64 1.68 4.09 3.78
N VAL A 65 2.32 4.85 4.66
CA VAL A 65 2.84 4.34 5.94
C VAL A 65 1.69 3.85 6.81
N GLN A 66 0.59 4.60 6.91
CA GLN A 66 -0.57 4.17 7.67
C GLN A 66 -1.14 2.88 7.10
N ILE A 67 -1.30 2.74 5.78
CA ILE A 67 -1.75 1.49 5.14
C ILE A 67 -0.79 0.32 5.44
N ALA A 68 0.52 0.57 5.44
CA ALA A 68 1.52 -0.45 5.79
C ALA A 68 1.41 -0.88 7.26
N LEU A 69 1.20 0.07 8.17
CA LEU A 69 1.00 -0.18 9.61
C LEU A 69 -0.35 -0.84 9.90
N ASP A 70 -1.40 -0.44 9.17
CA ASP A 70 -2.76 -0.95 9.34
C ASP A 70 -2.83 -2.44 9.02
N GLY A 71 -1.99 -2.93 8.09
CA GLY A 71 -1.50 -4.31 7.95
C GLY A 71 -2.53 -5.45 7.85
N THR A 72 -3.81 -5.18 8.10
CA THR A 72 -4.83 -6.15 8.51
C THR A 72 -5.85 -6.41 7.42
N LYS A 73 -5.88 -5.60 6.34
CA LYS A 73 -6.89 -5.74 5.27
C LYS A 73 -6.34 -6.11 3.89
N ARG A 74 -5.16 -5.63 3.49
CA ARG A 74 -4.54 -5.96 2.19
C ARG A 74 -3.01 -5.86 2.26
N ASN A 75 -2.32 -6.97 2.01
CA ASN A 75 -0.89 -7.12 1.72
C ASN A 75 -0.01 -5.88 2.04
N PRO A 76 0.40 -5.67 3.31
CA PRO A 76 1.26 -4.54 3.70
C PRO A 76 2.58 -4.48 2.93
N GLN A 77 3.05 -5.62 2.44
CA GLN A 77 4.23 -5.72 1.57
C GLN A 77 4.12 -4.89 0.28
N LEU A 78 2.92 -4.70 -0.28
CA LEU A 78 2.72 -3.88 -1.47
C LEU A 78 2.88 -2.38 -1.16
N ALA A 79 2.45 -1.95 0.03
CA ALA A 79 2.61 -0.57 0.46
C ALA A 79 4.09 -0.24 0.74
N ILE A 80 4.82 -1.15 1.39
CA ILE A 80 6.26 -1.02 1.64
C ILE A 80 7.05 -0.97 0.32
N GLN A 81 6.79 -1.87 -0.62
CA GLN A 81 7.42 -1.85 -1.94
C GLN A 81 7.17 -0.54 -2.71
N LEU A 82 5.98 0.04 -2.55
CA LEU A 82 5.65 1.31 -3.18
C LEU A 82 6.39 2.48 -2.52
N LEU A 83 6.51 2.47 -1.19
CA LEU A 83 7.31 3.44 -0.43
C LEU A 83 8.77 3.40 -0.87
N GLU A 84 9.38 2.21 -0.94
CA GLU A 84 10.79 2.04 -1.33
C GLU A 84 11.10 2.55 -2.75
N ARG A 85 10.16 2.34 -3.70
CA ARG A 85 10.32 2.77 -5.09
C ARG A 85 10.15 4.27 -5.28
N ARG A 86 9.30 4.90 -4.47
CA ARG A 86 8.91 6.31 -4.62
C ARG A 86 9.75 7.24 -3.75
N PHE A 87 10.14 6.78 -2.56
CA PHE A 87 10.89 7.54 -1.57
C PHE A 87 12.20 6.80 -1.29
N ARG A 88 13.30 7.29 -1.88
CA ARG A 88 14.61 6.61 -1.82
C ARG A 88 15.14 6.46 -0.39
N GLU A 89 14.73 7.33 0.52
CA GLU A 89 15.04 7.25 1.94
C GLU A 89 14.54 5.95 2.57
N TRP A 90 13.35 5.46 2.18
CA TRP A 90 12.79 4.20 2.69
C TRP A 90 13.57 2.96 2.23
N ALA A 91 14.22 3.01 1.06
CA ALA A 91 14.98 1.88 0.53
C ALA A 91 16.18 1.47 1.40
N ARG A 92 16.72 2.38 2.23
CA ARG A 92 17.81 2.06 3.17
C ARG A 92 17.34 1.44 4.49
N HIS A 93 16.10 1.67 4.88
CA HIS A 93 15.53 1.19 6.15
C HIS A 93 14.88 -0.20 6.05
N SER A 94 14.61 -0.66 4.83
CA SER A 94 13.97 -1.96 4.55
C SER A 94 14.91 -3.18 4.62
N SER A 95 16.23 -2.97 4.75
CA SER A 95 17.19 -4.07 4.96
C SER A 95 17.08 -4.72 6.34
N GLN A 96 16.27 -4.18 7.24
CA GLN A 96 15.76 -4.99 8.35
C GLN A 96 14.62 -5.85 7.79
N GLU A 97 15.03 -6.95 7.17
CA GLU A 97 14.17 -8.11 6.98
C GLU A 97 13.45 -8.33 8.31
N ALA A 98 12.16 -8.03 8.34
CA ALA A 98 11.28 -8.54 9.38
C ALA A 98 11.33 -10.06 9.20
N ARG A 99 12.32 -10.69 9.83
CA ARG A 99 12.30 -12.12 10.11
C ARG A 99 11.00 -12.31 10.87
N VAL A 100 9.98 -12.76 10.17
CA VAL A 100 8.83 -13.39 10.79
C VAL A 100 9.34 -14.72 11.32
N THR A 101 10.15 -14.68 12.38
CA THR A 101 10.29 -15.75 13.38
C THR A 101 9.01 -15.72 14.21
N GLY A 102 7.88 -15.88 13.54
CA GLY A 102 6.65 -16.28 14.20
C GLY A 102 6.81 -17.74 14.53
N GLU A 103 7.37 -18.03 15.70
CA GLU A 103 7.16 -19.33 16.32
C GLU A 103 5.64 -19.39 16.59
N ILE A 104 4.88 -19.99 15.68
CA ILE A 104 3.43 -20.13 15.81
C ILE A 104 3.21 -21.12 16.95
N ARG A 105 3.21 -20.62 18.19
CA ARG A 105 2.77 -21.36 19.37
C ARG A 105 1.26 -21.35 19.37
N THR A 106 0.66 -22.26 18.61
CA THR A 106 -0.77 -22.53 18.75
C THR A 106 -0.97 -23.30 20.05
N THR A 107 -1.55 -22.64 21.06
CA THR A 107 -2.07 -23.34 22.23
C THR A 107 -3.33 -24.08 21.79
N VAL A 108 -3.19 -25.36 21.48
CA VAL A 108 -4.32 -26.22 21.16
C VAL A 108 -5.03 -26.57 22.47
N ALA A 109 -6.32 -26.28 22.58
CA ALA A 109 -7.11 -26.68 23.74
C ALA A 109 -7.11 -28.22 23.84
N PRO A 110 -6.92 -28.81 25.03
CA PRO A 110 -6.82 -30.27 25.17
C PRO A 110 -8.05 -31.02 24.64
N GLY A 111 -9.23 -30.41 24.67
CA GLY A 111 -10.45 -30.98 24.08
C GLY A 111 -10.40 -31.11 22.55
N LEU A 112 -9.70 -30.21 21.85
CA LEU A 112 -9.54 -30.29 20.39
C LEU A 112 -8.52 -31.38 19.99
N VAL A 113 -7.48 -31.58 20.81
CA VAL A 113 -6.54 -32.70 20.63
C VAL A 113 -7.24 -34.03 20.79
N ALA A 114 -8.06 -34.18 21.84
CA ALA A 114 -8.85 -35.39 22.06
C ALA A 114 -9.86 -35.64 20.92
N ALA A 115 -10.51 -34.57 20.42
CA ALA A 115 -11.42 -34.68 19.30
C ALA A 115 -10.69 -35.16 18.02
N LEU A 116 -9.53 -34.59 17.69
CA LEU A 116 -8.73 -35.02 16.53
C LEU A 116 -8.25 -36.46 16.63
N GLN A 117 -7.89 -36.93 17.83
CA GLN A 117 -7.51 -38.33 18.07
C GLN A 117 -8.68 -39.31 17.94
N SER A 118 -9.91 -38.82 18.07
CA SER A 118 -11.13 -39.64 17.92
C SER A 118 -11.69 -39.64 16.50
N VAL A 119 -11.12 -38.85 15.57
CA VAL A 119 -11.55 -38.84 14.17
C VAL A 119 -10.93 -40.05 13.46
N PRO A 120 -11.74 -40.94 12.85
CA PRO A 120 -11.20 -42.04 12.06
C PRO A 120 -10.43 -41.48 10.85
N GLU A 121 -9.23 -41.99 10.60
CA GLU A 121 -8.40 -41.59 9.46
C GLU A 121 -9.05 -42.02 8.15
N THR A 122 -9.89 -41.17 7.57
CA THR A 122 -10.38 -41.37 6.21
C THR A 122 -9.34 -40.91 5.21
N VAL A 123 -8.51 -41.83 4.72
CA VAL A 123 -7.75 -41.65 3.48
C VAL A 123 -8.65 -42.03 2.30
N ASN A 124 -8.96 -41.07 1.43
CA ASN A 124 -9.67 -41.28 0.17
C ASN A 124 -11.08 -41.91 0.26
N GLY A 125 -11.89 -41.48 1.24
CA GLY A 125 -13.34 -41.72 1.22
C GLY A 125 -13.77 -43.19 1.26
N ARG A 126 -12.94 -44.09 1.80
CA ARG A 126 -13.31 -45.46 2.15
C ARG A 126 -13.01 -45.67 3.63
N GLU A 127 -14.01 -46.08 4.39
CA GLU A 127 -13.80 -46.67 5.71
C GLU A 127 -12.86 -47.86 5.57
N VAL A 128 -11.69 -47.77 6.21
CA VAL A 128 -10.84 -48.94 6.45
C VAL A 128 -11.28 -49.54 7.77
N ASP A 129 -12.13 -50.56 7.67
CA ASP A 129 -12.46 -51.45 8.77
C ASP A 129 -11.16 -52.18 9.17
N LEU A 130 -10.55 -51.75 10.26
CA LEU A 130 -9.46 -52.47 10.92
C LEU A 130 -10.06 -53.70 11.59
N LEU A 131 -10.26 -54.76 10.80
CA LEU A 131 -10.46 -56.10 11.34
C LEU A 131 -9.19 -56.50 12.08
N VAL A 132 -9.28 -56.43 13.40
CA VAL A 132 -8.39 -57.13 14.34
C VAL A 132 -8.54 -58.62 14.08
N ASN A 133 -7.52 -59.23 13.44
CA ASN A 133 -6.90 -60.47 13.89
C ASN A 133 -5.54 -60.69 13.22
#